data_AF-A0A8H6VBA2-F1
#
_entry.id   AF-A0A8H6VBA2-F1
#
_cell.length_a   1.000
_cell.length_b   1.000
_cell.length_c   1.000
_cell.angle_alpha   90.00
_cell.angle_beta   90.00
_cell.angle_gamma   90.00
#
_symmetry.space_group_name_H-M   'P 1'
#
loop_
_entity.id
_entity.type
_entity.pdbx_description
1 polymer ?
#
loop_
_entity_poly.entity_id
_entity_poly.type
_entity_poly.pdbx_seq_one_letter_code
_entity_poly.pdbx_strand_id
1 'polypeptide(L)'
;MDPKSEIARNHLAQVKLAQDDAEEAIRLFEEGSLLSRTFDEKVQSTSFAEATKMQMKIKADPYLSQKINEVLQQHALQIQR
;
A
#
# COMPACT_ATOMS: atom_id res chain seq x y z
N MET A 1 20.67 -6.43 10.82
CA MET A 1 19.37 -5.76 10.57
C MET A 1 19.05 -4.98 11.82
N ASP A 2 18.98 -3.65 11.75
CA ASP A 2 18.55 -2.82 12.88
C ASP A 2 17.04 -2.99 13.06
N PRO A 3 16.56 -3.60 14.16
CA PRO A 3 15.13 -3.86 14.38
C PRO A 3 14.30 -2.57 14.55
N LYS A 4 14.94 -1.39 14.67
CA LYS A 4 14.26 -0.09 14.78
C LYS A 4 14.36 0.75 13.49
N SER A 5 14.78 0.15 12.38
CA SER A 5 14.84 0.83 11.09
C SER A 5 13.46 0.79 10.41
N GLU A 6 12.84 1.96 10.25
CA GLU A 6 11.61 2.16 9.47
C GLU A 6 11.77 1.63 8.04
N ILE A 7 12.90 1.93 7.39
CA ILE A 7 13.20 1.47 6.02
C ILE A 7 13.17 -0.05 5.92
N ALA A 8 13.77 -0.75 6.89
CA ALA A 8 13.75 -2.20 6.92
C ALA A 8 12.33 -2.74 7.12
N ARG A 9 11.50 -2.07 7.94
CA ARG A 9 10.08 -2.43 8.14
C ARG A 9 9.27 -2.25 6.87
N ASN A 10 9.45 -1.13 6.17
CA ASN A 10 8.77 -0.83 4.92
C ASN A 10 9.17 -1.77 3.78
N HIS A 11 10.45 -2.16 3.68
CA HIS A 11 10.87 -3.16 2.71
C HIS A 11 10.27 -4.53 3.00
N LEU A 12 10.24 -4.95 4.27
CA LEU A 12 9.57 -6.20 4.65
C LEU A 12 8.07 -6.14 4.34
N ALA A 13 7.42 -5.01 4.60
CA ALA A 13 6.01 -4.80 4.24
C ALA A 13 5.77 -4.97 2.73
N GLN A 14 6.64 -4.42 1.89
CA GLN A 14 6.57 -4.61 0.44
C GLN A 14 6.74 -6.07 0.02
N VAL A 15 7.64 -6.82 0.67
CA VAL A 15 7.77 -8.27 0.44
C VAL A 15 6.48 -9.01 0.83
N LYS A 16 5.84 -8.60 1.93
CA LYS A 16 4.56 -9.17 2.38
C LYS A 16 3.42 -8.90 1.40
N LEU A 17 3.34 -7.69 0.85
CA LEU A 17 2.41 -7.38 -0.24
C LEU A 17 2.63 -8.29 -1.46
N ALA A 18 3.88 -8.51 -1.85
CA ALA A 18 4.21 -9.38 -2.99
C ALA A 18 3.82 -10.86 -2.75
N GLN A 19 3.66 -11.25 -1.48
CA GLN A 19 3.19 -12.58 -1.06
C GLN A 19 1.66 -12.64 -0.85
N ASP A 20 0.93 -11.59 -1.25
CA ASP A 20 -0.52 -11.41 -1.02
C ASP A 20 -0.91 -11.38 0.47
N ASP A 21 0.06 -11.10 1.35
CA ASP A 21 -0.13 -10.97 2.81
C ASP A 21 -0.33 -9.48 3.17
N ALA A 22 -1.47 -8.94 2.73
CA ALA A 22 -1.77 -7.51 2.85
C ALA A 22 -1.99 -7.03 4.30
N GLU A 23 -2.54 -7.89 5.16
CA GLU A 23 -2.76 -7.56 6.57
C GLU A 23 -1.44 -7.36 7.31
N GLU A 24 -0.49 -8.28 7.12
CA GLU A 24 0.83 -8.17 7.72
C GLU A 24 1.61 -6.97 7.16
N ALA A 25 1.48 -6.69 5.86
CA ALA A 25 2.09 -5.52 5.25
C ALA A 25 1.57 -4.21 5.87
N ILE A 26 0.24 -4.08 6.08
CA ILE A 26 -0.34 -2.90 6.75
C ILE A 26 0.27 -2.72 8.13
N ARG A 27 0.31 -3.78 8.94
CA ARG A 27 0.90 -3.71 10.28
C ARG A 27 2.35 -3.23 10.23
N LEU A 28 3.14 -3.75 9.31
CA LEU A 28 4.54 -3.37 9.15
C LEU A 28 4.72 -1.91 8.70
N PHE A 29 3.86 -1.39 7.81
CA PHE A 29 3.87 0.02 7.44
C PHE A 29 3.45 0.94 8.60
N GLU A 30 2.44 0.55 9.38
CA GLU A 30 2.02 1.31 10.56
C GLU A 30 3.12 1.35 11.63
N GLU A 31 3.79 0.22 11.86
CA GLU A 31 4.96 0.16 12.73
C GLU A 31 6.14 0.97 12.18
N GLY A 32 6.35 0.95 10.86
CA GLY A 32 7.30 1.82 10.17
C GLY A 32 7.04 3.29 10.49
N SER A 33 5.78 3.73 10.37
CA SER A 33 5.33 5.09 10.69
C SER A 33 5.60 5.48 12.14
N LEU A 34 5.49 4.53 13.08
CA LEU A 34 5.82 4.75 14.50
C LEU A 34 7.34 4.85 14.74
N LEU A 35 8.15 4.20 13.91
CA LEU A 35 9.62 4.21 14.00
C LEU A 35 10.27 5.36 13.22
N SER A 36 9.52 6.03 12.35
CA SER A 36 9.97 7.19 11.57
C SER A 36 10.57 8.28 12.46
N ARG A 37 11.71 8.83 12.06
CA ARG A 37 12.42 9.89 12.78
C ARG A 37 12.10 11.26 12.22
N THR A 38 11.71 11.32 10.95
CA THR A 38 11.28 12.54 10.28
C THR A 38 9.79 12.50 9.96
N PHE A 39 9.21 13.69 9.76
CA PHE A 39 7.82 13.80 9.33
C PHE A 39 7.59 13.16 7.96
N ASP A 40 8.52 13.33 7.03
CA ASP A 40 8.40 12.81 5.66
C ASP A 40 8.39 11.28 5.63
N GLU A 41 9.27 10.63 6.39
CA GLU A 41 9.27 9.17 6.59
C GLU A 41 7.91 8.69 7.15
N LYS A 42 7.37 9.43 8.12
CA LYS A 42 6.09 9.10 8.73
C LYS A 42 4.94 9.20 7.73
N VAL A 43 4.93 10.27 6.93
CA VAL A 43 3.96 10.46 5.84
C VAL A 43 4.08 9.32 4.83
N GLN A 44 5.30 8.93 4.45
CA GLN A 44 5.53 7.85 3.50
C GLN A 44 5.00 6.52 4.01
N SER A 45 5.40 6.10 5.21
CA SER A 45 4.94 4.86 5.84
C SER A 45 3.42 4.83 6.00
N THR A 46 2.82 5.93 6.47
CA THR A 46 1.36 6.05 6.62
C THR A 46 0.66 5.96 5.27
N SER A 47 1.21 6.59 4.24
CA SER A 47 0.65 6.56 2.87
C SER A 47 0.63 5.14 2.31
N PHE A 48 1.67 4.34 2.56
CA PHE A 48 1.68 2.93 2.15
C PHE A 48 0.63 2.10 2.90
N ALA A 49 0.46 2.30 4.21
CA ALA A 49 -0.57 1.62 4.98
C ALA A 49 -1.97 1.95 4.45
N GLU A 50 -2.29 3.23 4.24
CA GLU A 50 -3.60 3.67 3.76
C GLU A 50 -3.88 3.23 2.31
N ALA A 51 -2.88 3.29 1.43
CA ALA A 51 -3.01 2.77 0.07
C ALA A 51 -3.32 1.27 0.07
N THR A 52 -2.65 0.50 0.93
CA THR A 52 -2.87 -0.95 1.06
C THR A 52 -4.28 -1.24 1.59
N LYS A 53 -4.74 -0.54 2.62
CA LYS A 53 -6.11 -0.66 3.15
C LYS A 53 -7.15 -0.37 2.07
N MET A 54 -6.93 0.68 1.27
CA MET A 54 -7.80 1.01 0.15
C MET A 54 -7.81 -0.09 -0.92
N GLN A 55 -6.65 -0.66 -1.26
CA GLN A 55 -6.58 -1.79 -2.19
C GLN A 55 -7.38 -3.00 -1.68
N MET A 56 -7.27 -3.33 -0.38
CA MET A 56 -8.06 -4.41 0.23
C MET A 56 -9.57 -4.11 0.17
N LYS A 57 -9.97 -2.88 0.51
CA LYS A 57 -11.38 -2.46 0.46
C LYS A 57 -11.94 -2.56 -0.96
N ILE A 58 -11.17 -2.16 -1.97
CA ILE A 58 -11.57 -2.28 -3.38
C ILE A 58 -11.73 -3.76 -3.75
N LYS A 59 -10.76 -4.62 -3.42
CA LYS A 59 -10.82 -6.07 -3.69
C LYS A 59 -12.03 -6.75 -3.05
N ALA A 60 -12.41 -6.32 -1.84
CA ALA A 60 -13.52 -6.92 -1.09
C ALA A 60 -14.91 -6.50 -1.60
N ASP A 61 -15.01 -5.36 -2.31
CA ASP A 61 -16.26 -4.81 -2.82
C ASP A 61 -16.35 -5.01 -4.35
N PRO A 62 -17.24 -5.90 -4.85
CA PRO A 62 -17.39 -6.16 -6.28
C PRO A 62 -17.78 -4.93 -7.09
N TYR A 63 -18.57 -4.02 -6.52
CA TYR A 63 -19.00 -2.80 -7.20
C TYR A 63 -17.82 -1.83 -7.35
N LEU A 64 -17.03 -1.63 -6.29
CA LEU A 64 -15.81 -0.82 -6.36
C LEU A 64 -14.78 -1.43 -7.31
N SER A 65 -14.57 -2.75 -7.25
CA SER A 65 -13.70 -3.47 -8.19
C SER A 65 -14.11 -3.24 -9.64
N GLN A 66 -15.41 -3.34 -9.94
CA GLN A 66 -15.92 -3.09 -11.29
C GLN A 66 -15.66 -1.63 -11.73
N LYS A 67 -15.94 -0.65 -10.88
CA LYS A 67 -15.74 0.77 -11.21
C LYS A 67 -14.29 1.13 -11.45
N ILE A 68 -13.38 0.59 -10.65
CA ILE A 68 -11.93 0.76 -10.86
C ILE A 68 -11.51 0.14 -12.20
N ASN A 69 -11.99 -1.05 -12.54
CA ASN A 69 -11.70 -1.67 -13.83
C ASN A 69 -12.23 -0.83 -15.02
N GLU A 70 -13.44 -0.27 -14.91
CA GLU A 70 -14.00 0.62 -15.94
C GLU A 70 -13.10 1.85 -16.16
N VAL A 71 -12.63 2.48 -15.07
CA VAL A 71 -11.72 3.65 -15.16
C VAL A 71 -10.37 3.27 -15.77
N LEU A 72 -9.77 2.16 -15.35
CA LEU A 72 -8.51 1.67 -15.89
C LEU A 72 -8.61 1.37 -17.40
N GLN A 73 -9.73 0.79 -17.84
CA GLN A 73 -9.99 0.54 -19.27
C GLN A 73 -10.14 1.85 -20.06
N GLN A 74 -10.86 2.85 -19.52
CA GLN A 74 -11.00 4.15 -20.17
C GLN A 74 -9.64 4.84 -20.36
N HIS A 75 -8.78 4.82 -19.35
CA HIS A 75 -7.43 5.36 -19.45
C HIS A 75 -6.56 4.60 -20.47
N ALA A 76 -6.63 3.26 -20.48
CA ALA A 76 -5.90 2.45 -21.45
C ALA A 76 -6.30 2.77 -22.90
N LEU A 77 -7.59 3.01 -23.16
CA LEU A 77 -8.10 3.41 -24.47
C LEU A 77 -7.70 4.84 -24.85
N GLN A 78 -7.56 5.74 -23.88
CA GLN A 78 -7.16 7.12 -24.11
C GLN A 78 -5.67 7.27 -24.47
N ILE A 79 -4.82 6.36 -23.98
CA ILE A 79 -3.38 6.30 -24.32
C ILE A 79 -3.14 5.78 -25.75
N GLN A 80 -4.10 5.06 -26.34
CA GLN A 80 -3.99 4.47 -27.69
C GLN A 80 -4.48 5.38 -28.83
N ARG A 81 -4.91 6.61 -28.53
CA ARG A 81 -5.33 7.62 -29.51
C ARG A 81 -4.28 8.72 -29.66
#